data_AF-A0A7X6XFL7-F1
#
_entry.id   AF-A0A7X6XFL7-F1
#
_cell.length_a   1.000
_cell.length_b   1.000
_cell.length_c   1.000
_cell.angle_alpha   90.00
_cell.angle_beta   90.00
_cell.angle_gamma   90.00
#
_symmetry.space_group_name_H-M   'P 1'
#
loop_
_entity.id
_entity.type
_entity.pdbx_description
1 polymer ?
#
loop_
_entity_poly.entity_id
_entity_poly.type
_entity_poly.pdbx_seq_one_letter_code
_entity_poly.pdbx_strand_id
1 'polypeptide(L)'
;MKYIIDKNNSAFKLMYYKVSMVGLDVTPKNASSEITIKAKKILLVDKTLRESYIRQRINKKLDKVIEFMLRILNDEDTTEGDVGMVLDEINKLKGIIINKYREHMIESEYKSFLTKLIIVEEEFKKNYNQKIYTSYLTNSIYEEQISEGRSR
;
A
#
# COMPACT_ATOMS: atom_id res chain seq x y z
N MET A 1 -2.19 -15.35 28.91
CA MET A 1 -3.44 -16.12 29.07
C MET A 1 -3.80 -16.13 30.54
N LYS A 2 -5.05 -15.85 30.93
CA LYS A 2 -5.48 -15.92 32.35
C LYS A 2 -6.61 -16.93 32.45
N TYR A 3 -6.40 -17.96 33.25
CA TYR A 3 -7.42 -18.92 33.63
C TYR A 3 -7.81 -18.61 35.08
N ILE A 4 -9.11 -18.58 35.37
CA ILE A 4 -9.64 -18.50 36.73
C ILE A 4 -10.40 -19.79 36.97
N ILE A 5 -10.02 -20.54 38.01
CA ILE A 5 -10.74 -21.74 38.45
C ILE A 5 -11.70 -21.27 39.54
N ASP A 6 -13.00 -21.34 39.25
CA ASP A 6 -14.03 -21.11 40.25
C ASP A 6 -14.18 -22.36 41.11
N LYS A 7 -13.98 -22.21 42.42
CA LYS A 7 -13.95 -23.30 43.40
C LYS A 7 -15.32 -23.58 44.03
N ASN A 8 -16.36 -22.81 43.65
CA ASN A 8 -17.67 -22.84 44.32
C ASN A 8 -18.71 -23.78 43.67
N ASN A 9 -18.33 -24.59 42.68
CA ASN A 9 -19.25 -25.54 42.06
C ASN A 9 -18.63 -26.94 42.03
N SER A 10 -19.36 -27.93 42.54
CA SER A 10 -18.95 -29.35 42.66
C SER A 10 -18.67 -30.03 41.31
N ALA A 11 -18.92 -29.34 40.20
CA ALA A 11 -18.42 -29.70 38.88
C ALA A 11 -17.39 -28.66 38.44
N PHE A 12 -16.14 -29.09 38.21
CA PHE A 12 -15.11 -28.30 37.52
C PHE A 12 -15.62 -27.91 36.12
N LYS A 13 -16.35 -26.80 36.01
CA LYS A 13 -16.80 -26.26 34.72
C LYS A 13 -15.71 -25.37 34.16
N LEU A 14 -15.11 -25.82 33.05
CA LEU A 14 -14.19 -25.03 32.26
C LEU A 14 -15.00 -23.95 31.54
N MET A 15 -15.11 -22.78 32.16
CA MET A 15 -15.88 -21.67 31.61
C MET A 15 -15.08 -20.95 30.53
N TYR A 16 -15.53 -21.05 29.28
CA TYR A 16 -14.97 -20.31 28.15
C TYR A 16 -15.47 -18.87 28.19
N TYR A 17 -14.64 -17.96 28.70
CA TYR A 17 -14.88 -16.54 28.51
C TYR A 17 -14.36 -16.15 27.12
N LYS A 18 -15.28 -15.91 26.19
CA LYS A 18 -14.97 -15.31 24.88
C LYS A 18 -14.55 -13.87 25.10
N VAL A 19 -13.27 -13.64 25.41
CA VAL A 19 -12.70 -12.29 25.41
C VAL A 19 -12.70 -11.82 23.97
N SER A 20 -13.43 -10.75 23.65
CA SER A 20 -13.36 -10.09 22.34
C SER A 20 -11.98 -9.44 22.20
N MET A 21 -11.03 -10.19 21.66
CA MET A 21 -9.69 -9.68 21.39
C MET A 21 -9.69 -8.88 20.09
N VAL A 22 -9.33 -7.59 20.18
CA VAL A 22 -9.09 -6.75 19.00
C VAL A 22 -7.78 -7.21 18.36
N GLY A 23 -7.85 -7.72 17.14
CA GLY A 23 -6.69 -8.21 16.40
C GLY A 23 -6.88 -8.10 14.90
N LEU A 24 -5.77 -8.24 14.16
CA LEU A 24 -5.78 -8.24 12.69
C LEU A 24 -5.83 -9.67 12.18
N ASP A 25 -6.84 -9.98 11.39
CA ASP A 25 -6.96 -11.22 10.66
C ASP A 25 -5.95 -11.31 9.50
N VAL A 26 -5.14 -12.36 9.51
CA VAL A 26 -4.09 -12.60 8.50
C VAL A 26 -4.16 -14.03 7.97
N THR A 27 -3.95 -14.17 6.67
CA THR A 27 -3.72 -15.47 6.03
C THR A 27 -2.21 -15.66 5.85
N PRO A 28 -1.57 -16.58 6.60
CA PRO A 28 -0.15 -16.82 6.48
C PRO A 28 0.17 -17.53 5.17
N LYS A 29 1.40 -17.32 4.67
CA LYS A 29 1.90 -18.11 3.55
C LYS A 29 2.42 -19.44 4.09
N ASN A 30 1.74 -20.53 3.78
CA ASN A 30 2.15 -21.89 4.14
C ASN A 30 3.20 -22.46 3.18
N ALA A 31 4.19 -21.63 2.79
CA ALA A 31 5.06 -21.89 1.65
C ALA A 31 6.37 -22.62 1.99
N SER A 32 6.80 -22.64 3.26
CA SER A 32 8.01 -23.36 3.66
C SER A 32 7.69 -24.85 3.86
N SER A 33 8.53 -25.71 3.29
CA SER A 33 8.47 -27.17 3.46
C SER A 33 8.73 -27.62 4.91
N GLU A 34 9.32 -26.76 5.74
CA GLU A 34 9.61 -27.03 7.15
C GLU A 34 8.40 -26.79 8.07
N ILE A 35 7.33 -26.20 7.55
CA ILE A 35 6.14 -25.89 8.34
C ILE A 35 5.25 -27.13 8.46
N THR A 36 5.26 -27.75 9.65
CA THR A 36 4.43 -28.91 9.98
C THR A 36 2.94 -28.57 10.13
N ILE A 37 2.61 -27.32 10.51
CA ILE A 37 1.23 -26.87 10.74
C ILE A 37 0.85 -25.76 9.77
N LYS A 38 -0.06 -26.07 8.84
CA LYS A 38 -0.61 -25.10 7.88
C LYS A 38 -1.81 -24.39 8.48
N ALA A 39 -1.66 -23.12 8.83
CA ALA A 39 -2.77 -22.32 9.32
C ALA A 39 -3.54 -21.67 8.15
N LYS A 40 -4.87 -21.77 8.16
CA LYS A 40 -5.73 -21.07 7.18
C LYS A 40 -5.86 -19.58 7.51
N LYS A 41 -5.90 -19.24 8.79
CA LYS A 41 -6.09 -17.89 9.31
C LYS A 41 -5.42 -17.78 10.68
N ILE A 42 -4.78 -16.64 10.93
CA ILE A 42 -4.18 -16.28 12.22
C ILE A 42 -4.70 -14.90 12.62
N LEU A 43 -4.87 -14.69 13.93
CA LEU A 43 -5.25 -13.39 14.49
C LEU A 43 -4.04 -12.76 15.17
N LEU A 44 -3.57 -11.63 14.64
CA LEU A 44 -2.48 -10.86 15.25
C LEU A 44 -3.03 -9.93 16.34
N VAL A 45 -2.86 -10.34 17.59
CA VAL A 45 -3.34 -9.59 18.77
C VAL A 45 -2.27 -8.64 19.31
N ASP A 46 -1.00 -9.05 19.25
CA ASP A 46 0.12 -8.22 19.70
C ASP A 46 0.23 -6.93 18.88
N LYS A 47 0.28 -5.79 19.56
CA LYS A 47 0.25 -4.46 18.93
C LYS A 47 1.48 -4.23 18.06
N THR A 48 2.67 -4.50 18.60
CA THR A 48 3.94 -4.26 17.91
C THR A 48 4.10 -5.14 16.68
N LEU A 49 3.73 -6.42 16.80
CA LEU A 49 3.74 -7.36 15.68
C LEU A 49 2.74 -6.96 14.60
N ARG A 50 1.52 -6.54 14.99
CA ARG A 50 0.49 -6.07 14.06
C ARG A 50 0.94 -4.82 13.31
N GLU A 51 1.47 -3.83 14.01
CA GLU A 51 1.98 -2.59 13.39
C GLU A 51 3.13 -2.88 12.43
N SER A 52 4.09 -3.70 12.86
CA SER A 52 5.23 -4.10 12.02
C SER A 52 4.77 -4.86 10.77
N TYR A 53 3.81 -5.77 10.92
CA TYR A 53 3.22 -6.50 9.81
C TYR A 53 2.51 -5.57 8.83
N ILE A 54 1.68 -4.65 9.32
CA ILE A 54 0.95 -3.69 8.48
C ILE A 54 1.94 -2.78 7.74
N ARG A 55 2.94 -2.22 8.45
CA ARG A 55 4.00 -1.38 7.88
C ARG A 55 4.71 -2.09 6.72
N GLN A 56 5.13 -3.33 6.93
CA GLN A 56 5.77 -4.13 5.88
C GLN A 56 4.85 -4.32 4.66
N ARG A 57 3.55 -4.55 4.89
CA ARG A 57 2.57 -4.74 3.80
C ARG A 57 2.29 -3.47 3.01
N ILE A 58 2.20 -2.33 3.68
CA ILE A 58 2.00 -1.03 3.04
C ILE A 58 3.24 -0.66 2.23
N ASN A 59 4.43 -0.73 2.84
CA ASN A 59 5.70 -0.40 2.16
C ASN A 59 5.87 -1.24 0.90
N LYS A 60 5.67 -2.56 0.98
CA LYS A 60 5.77 -3.44 -0.19
C LYS A 60 4.78 -3.09 -1.31
N LYS A 61 3.62 -2.52 -0.99
CA LYS A 61 2.67 -2.04 -2.00
C LYS A 61 3.08 -0.68 -2.55
N LEU A 62 3.58 0.21 -1.69
CA LEU A 62 4.12 1.51 -2.09
C LEU A 62 5.31 1.34 -3.04
N ASP A 63 6.26 0.45 -2.74
CA ASP A 63 7.41 0.17 -3.61
C ASP A 63 6.98 -0.21 -5.02
N LYS A 64 5.96 -1.07 -5.15
CA LYS A 64 5.38 -1.47 -6.44
C LYS A 64 4.70 -0.32 -7.17
N VAL A 65 4.03 0.57 -6.44
CA VAL A 65 3.41 1.77 -7.02
C VAL A 65 4.49 2.71 -7.54
N ILE A 66 5.59 2.90 -6.80
CA ILE A 66 6.73 3.71 -7.23
C ILE A 66 7.41 3.09 -8.45
N GLU A 67 7.64 1.78 -8.46
CA GLU A 67 8.16 1.06 -9.65
C GLU A 67 7.26 1.30 -10.87
N PHE A 68 5.94 1.24 -10.69
CA PHE A 68 4.98 1.51 -11.76
C PHE A 68 5.05 2.98 -12.23
N MET A 69 5.10 3.94 -11.30
CA MET A 69 5.30 5.36 -11.61
C MET A 69 6.54 5.60 -12.46
N LEU A 70 7.68 5.05 -12.04
CA LEU A 70 8.96 5.21 -12.75
C LEU A 70 8.89 4.62 -14.15
N ARG A 71 8.26 3.46 -14.32
CA ARG A 71 8.03 2.87 -15.64
C ARG A 71 7.26 3.82 -16.56
N ILE A 72 6.16 4.39 -16.08
CA ILE A 72 5.34 5.35 -16.84
C ILE A 72 6.10 6.65 -17.13
N LEU A 73 6.88 7.15 -16.18
CA LEU A 73 7.68 8.36 -16.44
C LEU A 73 8.77 8.11 -17.49
N ASN A 74 9.35 6.92 -17.57
CA ASN A 74 10.43 6.60 -18.50
C ASN A 74 9.95 6.14 -19.89
N ASP A 75 8.68 5.80 -20.06
CA ASP A 75 8.15 5.28 -21.32
C ASP A 75 7.61 6.39 -22.22
N GLU A 76 8.25 6.63 -23.38
CA GLU A 76 7.87 7.69 -24.31
C GLU A 76 6.44 7.54 -24.86
N ASP A 77 5.93 6.29 -24.95
CA ASP A 77 4.60 5.97 -25.46
C ASP A 77 3.50 6.03 -24.37
N THR A 78 3.82 6.60 -23.22
CA THR A 78 2.87 6.75 -22.11
C THR A 78 1.65 7.57 -22.52
N THR A 79 0.47 7.04 -22.20
CA THR A 79 -0.81 7.71 -22.41
C THR A 79 -1.38 8.28 -21.11
N GLU A 80 -2.37 9.18 -21.22
CA GLU A 80 -3.14 9.64 -20.05
C GLU A 80 -3.85 8.48 -19.33
N GLY A 81 -4.21 7.41 -20.06
CA GLY A 81 -4.79 6.21 -19.49
C GLY A 81 -3.83 5.51 -18.53
N ASP A 82 -2.55 5.41 -18.90
CA ASP A 82 -1.52 4.78 -18.06
C ASP A 82 -1.28 5.57 -16.76
N VAL A 83 -1.29 6.90 -16.86
CA VAL A 83 -1.25 7.79 -15.70
C VAL A 83 -2.45 7.56 -14.79
N GLY A 84 -3.65 7.45 -15.38
CA GLY A 84 -4.87 7.11 -14.64
C GLY A 84 -4.74 5.80 -13.87
N MET A 85 -4.15 4.76 -14.47
CA MET A 85 -3.92 3.48 -13.79
C MET A 85 -2.99 3.61 -12.57
N VAL A 86 -1.95 4.43 -12.65
CA VAL A 86 -1.06 4.70 -11.51
C VAL A 86 -1.82 5.40 -10.38
N LEU A 87 -2.60 6.44 -10.70
CA LEU A 87 -3.40 7.17 -9.72
C LEU A 87 -4.44 6.27 -9.05
N ASP A 88 -5.05 5.35 -9.79
CA ASP A 88 -5.97 4.35 -9.25
C ASP A 88 -5.28 3.41 -8.27
N GLU A 89 -4.05 2.96 -8.55
CA GLU A 89 -3.30 2.11 -7.61
C GLU A 89 -2.93 2.86 -6.32
N ILE A 90 -2.59 4.16 -6.40
CA ILE A 90 -2.40 5.01 -5.21
C ILE A 90 -3.70 5.07 -4.40
N ASN A 91 -4.83 5.35 -5.05
CA ASN A 91 -6.12 5.48 -4.41
C ASN A 91 -6.58 4.17 -3.77
N LYS A 92 -6.37 3.03 -4.44
CA LYS A 92 -6.59 1.70 -3.86
C LYS A 92 -5.75 1.50 -2.60
N LEU A 93 -4.47 1.90 -2.61
CA LEU A 93 -3.60 1.78 -1.43
C LEU A 93 -4.07 2.68 -0.28
N LYS A 94 -4.47 3.93 -0.55
CA LYS A 94 -5.11 4.81 0.45
C LYS A 94 -6.36 4.16 1.04
N GLY A 95 -7.23 3.61 0.19
CA GLY A 95 -8.44 2.89 0.61
C GLY A 95 -8.13 1.67 1.49
N ILE A 96 -7.11 0.90 1.16
CA ILE A 96 -6.65 -0.22 2.02
C ILE A 96 -6.23 0.29 3.40
N ILE A 97 -5.46 1.38 3.47
CA ILE A 97 -5.01 1.93 4.76
C ILE A 97 -6.21 2.37 5.60
N ILE A 98 -7.13 3.14 5.01
CA ILE A 98 -8.30 3.69 5.70
C ILE A 98 -9.26 2.59 6.15
N ASN A 99 -9.60 1.66 5.26
CA ASN A 99 -10.68 0.70 5.50
C ASN A 99 -10.21 -0.55 6.25
N LYS A 100 -8.95 -0.97 6.04
CA LYS A 100 -8.44 -2.24 6.59
C LYS A 100 -7.52 -2.06 7.79
N TYR A 101 -6.72 -0.99 7.83
CA TYR A 101 -5.63 -0.89 8.81
C TYR A 101 -5.84 0.20 9.86
N ARG A 102 -6.69 1.19 9.60
CA ARG A 102 -6.96 2.32 10.51
C ARG A 102 -7.29 1.88 11.94
N GLU A 103 -8.16 0.90 12.11
CA GLU A 103 -8.59 0.40 13.44
C GLU A 103 -7.51 -0.43 14.16
N HIS A 104 -6.45 -0.78 13.45
CA HIS A 104 -5.41 -1.69 13.92
C HIS A 104 -4.06 -1.01 14.16
N MET A 105 -3.98 0.30 13.92
CA MET A 105 -2.77 1.12 14.02
C MET A 105 -2.99 2.32 14.92
N ILE A 106 -1.89 2.88 15.45
CA ILE A 106 -1.93 4.21 16.08
C ILE A 106 -2.27 5.26 15.02
N GLU A 107 -3.00 6.29 15.44
CA GLU A 107 -3.50 7.32 14.55
C GLU A 107 -2.41 8.07 13.78
N SER A 108 -1.32 8.43 14.46
CA SER A 108 -0.17 9.11 13.83
C SER A 108 0.48 8.26 12.73
N GLU A 109 0.53 6.94 12.91
CA GLU A 109 1.17 6.02 11.96
C GLU A 109 0.38 5.91 10.66
N TYR A 110 -0.94 5.64 10.71
CA TYR A 110 -1.71 5.54 9.48
C TYR A 110 -1.82 6.90 8.77
N LYS A 111 -1.91 8.02 9.52
CA LYS A 111 -1.85 9.36 8.95
C LYS A 111 -0.53 9.60 8.22
N SER A 112 0.60 9.20 8.81
CA SER A 112 1.91 9.29 8.16
C SER A 112 1.95 8.55 6.82
N PHE A 113 1.37 7.34 6.74
CA PHE A 113 1.26 6.61 5.47
C PHE A 113 0.41 7.34 4.43
N LEU A 114 -0.72 7.91 4.83
CA LEU A 114 -1.59 8.67 3.93
C LEU A 114 -0.89 9.93 3.42
N THR A 115 -0.20 10.67 4.29
CA THR A 115 0.59 11.85 3.90
C THR A 115 1.69 11.47 2.91
N LYS A 116 2.41 10.36 3.14
CA LYS A 116 3.41 9.88 2.17
C LYS A 116 2.79 9.60 0.80
N LEU A 117 1.61 8.96 0.75
CA LEU A 117 0.93 8.68 -0.52
C LEU A 117 0.46 9.94 -1.24
N ILE A 118 0.04 10.97 -0.50
CA ILE A 118 -0.33 12.27 -1.06
C ILE A 118 0.90 12.92 -1.70
N ILE A 119 2.03 12.98 -0.97
CA ILE A 119 3.28 13.55 -1.48
C ILE A 119 3.74 12.80 -2.74
N VAL A 120 3.72 11.47 -2.71
CA VAL A 120 4.12 10.65 -3.86
C VAL A 120 3.20 10.87 -5.06
N GLU A 121 1.89 11.01 -4.85
CA GLU A 121 0.94 11.33 -5.92
C GLU A 121 1.20 12.69 -6.55
N GLU A 122 1.41 13.72 -5.72
CA GLU A 122 1.70 15.08 -6.17
C GLU A 122 3.00 15.13 -6.98
N GLU A 123 4.04 14.46 -6.48
CA GLU A 123 5.34 14.38 -7.15
C GLU A 123 5.23 13.64 -8.50
N PHE A 124 4.47 12.54 -8.55
CA PHE A 124 4.22 11.82 -9.80
C PHE A 124 3.50 12.70 -10.84
N LYS A 125 2.43 13.40 -10.45
CA LYS A 125 1.69 14.31 -11.34
C LYS A 125 2.58 15.44 -11.85
N LYS A 126 3.37 16.04 -10.97
CA LYS A 126 4.33 17.10 -11.31
C LYS A 126 5.33 16.61 -12.35
N ASN A 127 5.95 15.45 -12.11
CA ASN A 127 6.96 14.89 -13.02
C ASN A 127 6.36 14.50 -14.37
N TYR A 128 5.14 13.96 -14.39
CA TYR A 128 4.43 13.68 -15.65
C TYR A 128 4.14 14.97 -16.42
N ASN A 129 3.61 16.00 -15.76
CA ASN A 129 3.33 17.28 -16.41
C ASN A 129 4.60 17.93 -16.98
N GLN A 130 5.73 17.82 -16.27
CA GLN A 130 7.02 18.29 -16.74
C GLN A 130 7.48 17.53 -17.99
N LYS A 131 7.35 16.20 -18.01
CA LYS A 131 7.66 15.37 -19.18
C LYS A 131 6.86 15.82 -20.41
N ILE A 132 5.56 16.03 -20.24
CA ILE A 132 4.67 16.49 -21.31
C ILE A 132 5.10 17.87 -21.82
N TYR A 133 5.36 18.81 -20.92
CA TYR A 133 5.84 20.15 -21.28
C TYR A 133 7.15 20.12 -22.07
N THR A 134 8.13 19.32 -21.63
CA THR A 134 9.41 19.16 -22.32
C THR A 134 9.24 18.54 -23.71
N SER A 135 8.34 17.55 -23.85
CA SER A 135 8.02 16.94 -25.15
C SER A 135 7.46 17.97 -26.13
N TYR A 136 6.50 18.79 -25.69
CA TYR A 136 5.93 19.86 -26.52
C TYR A 136 6.97 20.88 -26.99
N LEU A 137 7.81 21.39 -26.07
CA LEU A 137 8.89 22.32 -26.40
C LEU A 137 9.87 21.75 -27.41
N THR A 138 10.22 20.48 -27.22
CA THR A 138 11.16 19.78 -28.10
C THR A 138 10.60 19.69 -29.52
N ASN A 139 9.34 19.28 -29.65
CA ASN A 139 8.67 19.18 -30.95
C ASN A 139 8.54 20.55 -31.64
N SER A 140 8.20 21.62 -30.91
CA SER A 140 8.12 22.97 -31.49
C SER A 140 9.46 23.46 -32.05
N ILE A 141 10.57 23.20 -31.35
CA ILE A 141 11.92 23.57 -31.81
C ILE A 141 12.29 22.81 -33.09
N TYR A 142 11.96 21.51 -33.17
CA TYR A 142 12.20 20.72 -34.37
C TYR A 142 11.40 21.23 -35.58
N GLU A 143 10.13 21.60 -35.39
CA GLU A 143 9.29 22.16 -36.45
C GLU A 143 9.83 23.49 -36.99
N GLU A 144 10.30 24.39 -36.11
CA GLU A 144 10.93 25.66 -36.50
C GLU A 144 12.18 25.43 -37.37
N GLN A 145 13.10 24.54 -36.97
CA GLN A 145 14.32 24.23 -37.73
C GLN A 145 14.03 23.65 -39.12
N ILE A 146 13.00 22.80 -39.24
CA ILE A 146 12.58 22.25 -40.54
C ILE A 146 12.04 23.35 -41.45
N SER A 147 11.30 24.32 -40.90
CA SER A 147 10.73 25.43 -41.67
C SER A 147 11.81 26.38 -42.22
N GLU A 148 12.87 26.64 -41.45
CA GLU A 148 14.01 27.45 -41.87
C GLU A 148 14.83 26.73 -42.96
N GLY A 149 15.01 25.41 -42.86
CA GLY A 149 15.76 24.62 -43.83
C GLY A 149 15.08 24.47 -45.20
N ARG A 150 13.76 24.60 -45.27
CA ARG A 150 12.98 24.54 -46.53
C ARG A 150 12.87 25.87 -47.27
N SER A 151 13.30 26.96 -46.65
CA SER A 151 13.23 28.32 -47.22
C SER A 151 14.51 28.73 -47.98
N ARG A 152 15.31 27.76 -48.45
CA ARG A 152 16.54 27.97 -49.23
C ARG A 152 16.50 27.26 -50.57
#